data_AF-A0AA37W184-F1
#
_entry.id   AF-A0AA37W184-F1
#
_cell.length_a   1.000
_cell.length_b   1.000
_cell.length_c   1.000
_cell.angle_alpha   90.00
_cell.angle_beta   90.00
_cell.angle_gamma   90.00
#
_symmetry.space_group_name_H-M   'P 1'
#
loop_
_entity.id
_entity.type
_entity.pdbx_description
1 polymer ?
#
loop_
_entity_poly.entity_id
_entity_poly.type
_entity_poly.pdbx_seq_one_letter_code
_entity_poly.pdbx_strand_id
1 'polypeptide(L)'
;MIDIELFFNQYRAHAGYASDKQMAKALGLSTAYLCDIKKGRRRLSDALALTMAKPLNLDPGELLLQMRVTYAAQAEEKLAWKRIMLQWQKHKDA
;
A
#
# COMPACT_ATOMS: atom_id res chain seq x y z
N MET A 1 -5.54 0.17 8.79
CA MET A 1 -5.30 -0.74 7.64
C MET A 1 -5.23 0.14 6.42
N ILE A 2 -4.34 -0.18 5.48
CA ILE A 2 -4.16 0.69 4.31
C ILE A 2 -5.34 0.54 3.35
N ASP A 3 -5.89 1.69 2.95
CA ASP A 3 -6.78 1.79 1.80
C ASP A 3 -5.92 1.96 0.54
N ILE A 4 -5.98 0.96 -0.34
CA ILE A 4 -5.13 0.91 -1.55
C ILE A 4 -5.52 2.02 -2.54
N GLU A 5 -6.81 2.31 -2.69
CA GLU A 5 -7.25 3.36 -3.61
C GLU A 5 -6.80 4.73 -3.12
N LEU A 6 -6.98 5.01 -1.82
CA LEU A 6 -6.50 6.25 -1.22
C LEU A 6 -4.99 6.38 -1.32
N PHE A 7 -4.24 5.30 -1.10
CA PHE A 7 -2.78 5.30 -1.20
C PHE A 7 -2.28 5.70 -2.60
N PHE A 8 -2.87 5.12 -3.65
CA PHE A 8 -2.56 5.51 -5.03
C PHE A 8 -2.95 6.96 -5.31
N ASN A 9 -4.08 7.43 -4.79
CA ASN A 9 -4.53 8.82 -4.98
C ASN A 9 -3.59 9.83 -4.29
N GLN A 10 -3.09 9.51 -3.09
CA GLN A 10 -2.10 10.32 -2.38
C GLN A 10 -0.79 10.40 -3.15
N TYR A 11 -0.27 9.26 -3.61
CA TYR A 11 0.93 9.23 -4.45
C TYR A 11 0.75 10.03 -5.74
N ARG A 12 -0.40 9.87 -6.41
CA ARG A 12 -0.75 10.62 -7.63
C ARG A 12 -0.69 12.12 -7.41
N ALA A 13 -1.32 12.60 -6.33
CA ALA A 13 -1.37 14.01 -5.98
C ALA A 13 0.02 14.55 -5.62
N HIS A 14 0.78 13.82 -4.80
CA HIS A 14 2.14 14.20 -4.40
C HIS A 14 3.08 14.29 -5.60
N ALA A 15 3.02 13.32 -6.52
CA ALA A 15 3.86 13.29 -7.72
C ALA A 15 3.38 14.22 -8.85
N GLY A 16 2.28 14.94 -8.67
CA GLY A 16 1.76 15.90 -9.65
C GLY A 16 1.17 15.27 -10.92
N TYR A 17 0.70 14.02 -10.86
CA TYR A 17 0.09 13.36 -12.00
C TYR A 17 -1.38 13.78 -12.19
N ALA A 18 -1.71 14.28 -13.37
CA ALA A 18 -3.05 14.77 -13.70
C ALA A 18 -4.10 13.64 -13.77
N SER A 19 -3.69 12.40 -14.01
CA SER A 19 -4.60 11.25 -14.14
C SER A 19 -3.96 9.92 -13.73
N ASP A 20 -4.80 8.93 -13.43
CA ASP A 20 -4.39 7.54 -13.20
C ASP A 20 -3.64 6.96 -14.40
N LYS A 21 -3.98 7.37 -15.63
CA LYS A 21 -3.27 6.95 -16.84
C LYS A 21 -1.82 7.44 -16.87
N GLN A 22 -1.59 8.70 -16.48
CA GLN A 22 -0.25 9.27 -16.42
C GLN A 22 0.58 8.59 -15.32
N MET A 23 0.00 8.39 -14.14
CA MET A 23 0.63 7.69 -13.04
C MET A 23 0.99 6.24 -13.41
N ALA A 24 0.06 5.49 -14.03
CA ALA A 24 0.31 4.13 -14.48
C ALA A 24 1.51 4.06 -15.44
N LYS A 25 1.55 4.96 -16.43
CA LYS A 25 2.68 5.05 -17.37
C LYS A 25 4.00 5.35 -16.66
N ALA A 26 4.00 6.28 -15.70
CA ALA A 26 5.20 6.64 -14.95
C ALA A 26 5.71 5.49 -14.06
N LEU A 27 4.79 4.67 -13.52
CA LEU A 27 5.10 3.49 -12.72
C LEU A 27 5.39 2.23 -13.57
N GLY A 28 5.35 2.32 -14.91
CA GLY A 28 5.55 1.17 -15.79
C GLY A 28 4.40 0.14 -15.75
N LEU A 29 3.20 0.55 -15.37
CA LEU A 29 2.02 -0.30 -15.22
C LEU A 29 1.05 -0.10 -16.39
N SER A 30 0.29 -1.14 -16.72
CA SER A 30 -0.92 -0.95 -17.53
C SER A 30 -2.02 -0.29 -16.71
N THR A 31 -2.88 0.49 -17.36
CA THR A 31 -4.05 1.11 -16.71
C THR A 31 -5.02 0.08 -16.16
N ALA A 32 -5.18 -1.07 -16.84
CA ALA A 32 -5.98 -2.18 -16.38
C ALA A 32 -5.43 -2.78 -15.08
N TYR A 33 -4.11 -3.00 -15.01
CA TYR A 33 -3.47 -3.53 -13.81
C TYR A 33 -3.59 -2.57 -12.61
N LEU A 34 -3.37 -1.27 -12.84
CA LEU A 34 -3.60 -0.25 -11.81
C LEU A 34 -5.06 -0.29 -11.29
N CYS A 35 -6.03 -0.34 -12.20
CA CYS A 35 -7.46 -0.41 -11.86
C CYS A 35 -7.80 -1.67 -11.05
N ASP A 36 -7.23 -2.82 -11.43
CA ASP A 36 -7.41 -4.07 -10.70
C ASP A 36 -6.83 -4.01 -9.28
N ILE A 37 -5.68 -3.38 -9.09
CA ILE A 37 -5.09 -3.17 -7.76
C ILE A 37 -5.98 -2.26 -6.92
N LYS A 38 -6.36 -1.09 -7.44
CA LYS A 38 -7.19 -0.12 -6.71
C LYS A 38 -8.53 -0.73 -6.27
N LYS A 39 -9.10 -1.61 -7.10
CA LYS A 39 -10.36 -2.32 -6.79
C LYS A 39 -10.17 -3.60 -5.97
N GLY A 40 -8.96 -3.88 -5.49
CA GLY A 40 -8.67 -5.07 -4.67
C GLY A 40 -8.72 -6.41 -5.41
N ARG A 41 -8.85 -6.41 -6.75
CA ARG A 41 -8.81 -7.64 -7.57
C ARG A 41 -7.40 -8.19 -7.72
N ARG A 42 -6.38 -7.34 -7.54
CA ARG A 42 -4.96 -7.71 -7.54
C ARG A 42 -4.29 -7.13 -6.31
N ARG A 43 -3.29 -7.85 -5.80
CA ARG A 43 -2.45 -7.34 -4.70
C ARG A 43 -1.43 -6.36 -5.27
N LEU A 44 -1.22 -5.26 -4.54
CA LEU A 44 -0.08 -4.38 -4.73
C LEU A 44 1.18 -5.14 -4.32
N SER A 45 2.22 -5.10 -5.17
CA SER A 45 3.50 -5.72 -4.82
C SER A 45 4.25 -4.87 -3.79
N ASP A 46 5.01 -5.53 -2.92
CA ASP A 46 5.81 -4.87 -1.89
C ASP A 46 6.79 -3.86 -2.51
N ALA A 47 7.45 -4.20 -3.63
CA ALA A 47 8.39 -3.31 -4.32
C ALA A 47 7.74 -2.02 -4.84
N LEU A 48 6.54 -2.12 -5.42
CA LEU A 48 5.81 -0.95 -5.90
C LEU A 48 5.29 -0.11 -4.73
N ALA A 49 4.82 -0.76 -3.66
CA ALA A 49 4.39 -0.06 -2.45
C ALA A 49 5.53 0.77 -1.85
N LEU A 50 6.72 0.18 -1.70
CA LEU A 50 7.91 0.86 -1.18
C LEU A 50 8.38 2.01 -2.08
N THR A 51 8.27 1.85 -3.41
CA THR A 51 8.58 2.90 -4.37
C THR A 51 7.68 4.12 -4.17
N MET A 52 6.38 3.91 -3.97
CA MET A 52 5.41 4.99 -3.73
C MET A 52 5.49 5.56 -2.31
N ALA A 53 5.89 4.74 -1.33
CA ALA A 53 6.00 5.13 0.07
C ALA A 53 7.11 6.15 0.35
N LYS A 54 8.24 6.00 -0.35
CA LYS A 54 9.43 6.83 -0.17
C LYS A 54 9.15 8.35 -0.31
N PRO A 55 8.54 8.84 -1.41
CA PRO A 55 8.24 10.27 -1.53
C PRO A 55 7.14 10.74 -0.56
N LEU A 56 6.26 9.83 -0.12
CA LEU A 56 5.21 10.13 0.86
C LEU A 56 5.70 10.14 2.31
N ASN A 57 7.00 9.88 2.55
CA ASN A 57 7.60 9.77 3.87
C ASN A 57 6.87 8.77 4.79
N LEU A 58 6.38 7.67 4.21
CA LEU A 58 5.72 6.59 4.96
C LEU A 58 6.75 5.60 5.47
N ASP A 59 6.52 5.08 6.67
CA ASP A 59 7.35 4.03 7.25
C ASP A 59 7.22 2.72 6.46
N PRO A 60 8.33 2.18 5.89
CA PRO A 60 8.30 0.96 5.10
C PRO A 60 7.77 -0.26 5.85
N GLY A 61 8.19 -0.44 7.11
CA GLY A 61 7.83 -1.61 7.91
C GLY A 61 6.34 -1.62 8.24
N GLU A 62 5.84 -0.48 8.69
CA GLU A 62 4.42 -0.28 8.99
C GLU A 62 3.56 -0.46 7.73
N LEU A 63 3.96 0.10 6.59
CA LEU A 63 3.25 -0.08 5.33
C LEU A 63 3.09 -1.56 4.95
N LEU A 64 4.19 -2.32 5.00
CA LEU A 64 4.18 -3.74 4.65
C LEU A 64 3.29 -4.54 5.62
N LEU A 65 3.34 -4.24 6.92
CA LEU A 65 2.47 -4.86 7.91
C LEU A 65 0.99 -4.53 7.64
N GLN A 66 0.67 -3.27 7.34
CA GLN A 66 -0.68 -2.87 6.98
C GLN A 66 -1.18 -3.59 5.72
N MET A 67 -0.32 -3.78 4.72
CA MET A 67 -0.65 -4.56 3.51
C MET A 67 -0.93 -6.03 3.84
N ARG A 68 -0.13 -6.66 4.70
CA ARG A 68 -0.38 -8.05 5.15
C ARG A 68 -1.72 -8.17 5.86
N VAL A 69 -2.07 -7.22 6.74
CA VAL A 69 -3.39 -7.18 7.39
C VAL A 69 -4.53 -6.97 6.38
N THR A 70 -4.34 -6.11 5.38
CA THR A 70 -5.34 -5.84 4.33
C THR A 70 -5.59 -7.07 3.44
N TYR A 71 -4.55 -7.85 3.13
CA TYR A 71 -4.64 -8.99 2.23
C TYR A 71 -4.93 -10.34 2.88
N ALA A 72 -4.86 -10.42 4.21
CA ALA A 72 -5.21 -11.62 4.96
C ALA A 72 -6.69 -11.96 4.77
N ALA A 73 -6.96 -13.15 4.25
CA ALA A 73 -8.32 -13.62 3.97
C ALA A 73 -8.95 -14.29 5.20
N GLN A 74 -8.14 -15.02 5.97
CA GLN A 74 -8.59 -15.76 7.14
C GLN A 74 -8.59 -14.86 8.38
N ALA A 75 -9.60 -15.02 9.24
CA ALA A 75 -9.73 -14.22 10.45
C ALA A 75 -8.53 -14.40 11.39
N GLU A 76 -8.06 -15.64 11.56
CA GLU A 76 -6.90 -15.96 12.40
C GLU A 76 -5.61 -15.30 11.89
N GLU A 77 -5.35 -15.41 10.58
CA GLU A 77 -4.21 -14.75 9.92
C GLU A 77 -4.26 -13.23 10.13
N LYS A 78 -5.43 -12.63 9.93
CA LYS A 78 -5.64 -11.18 10.12
C LYS A 78 -5.39 -10.74 11.56
N LEU A 79 -5.80 -11.55 12.54
CA LEU A 79 -5.54 -11.29 13.96
C LEU A 79 -4.06 -11.42 14.30
N ALA A 80 -3.37 -12.42 13.76
CA ALA A 80 -1.94 -12.61 13.94
C ALA A 80 -1.15 -11.39 13.43
N TRP A 81 -1.43 -10.93 12.20
CA TRP A 81 -0.77 -9.74 11.64
C TRP A 81 -1.08 -8.47 12.42
N LYS A 82 -2.32 -8.29 12.91
CA LYS A 82 -2.66 -7.15 13.77
C LYS A 82 -1.85 -7.15 15.07
N ARG A 83 -1.62 -8.32 15.68
CA ARG A 83 -0.79 -8.44 16.91
C ARG A 83 0.66 -8.05 16.64
N ILE A 84 1.23 -8.54 15.54
CA ILE A 84 2.61 -8.18 15.12
C ILE A 84 2.72 -6.68 14.88
N MET A 85 1.75 -6.08 14.19
CA MET A 85 1.71 -4.63 13.95
C MET A 85 1.65 -3.81 15.24
N LEU A 86 0.85 -4.22 16.22
CA LEU A 86 0.78 -3.56 17.53
C LEU A 86 2.11 -3.68 18.31
N GLN A 87 2.78 -4.83 18.23
CA GLN A 87 4.10 -5.01 18.85
C GLN A 87 5.15 -4.11 18.18
N TRP A 88 5.14 -4.05 16.84
CA TRP A 88 6.01 -3.17 16.07
C TRP A 88 5.86 -1.71 16.49
N GLN A 89 4.63 -1.21 16.57
CA GLN A 89 4.34 0.17 16.98
C GLN A 89 4.86 0.46 18.40
N LYS A 90 4.64 -0.46 19.35
CA LYS A 90 5.16 -0.30 20.73
C LYS A 90 6.67 -0.18 20.82
N HIS A 91 7.40 -0.89 19.96
CA HIS A 91 8.87 -0.83 19.94
C HIS A 91 9.42 0.36 19.16
N LYS A 92 8.63 0.95 18.25
CA LYS A 92 9.01 2.15 17.51
C LYS A 92 8.97 3.41 18.37
N ASP A 93 8.06 3.45 19.34
CA ASP A 93 7.83 4.61 20.22
C ASP A 93 8.56 4.49 21.58
N ALA A 94 9.38 3.45 21.78
CA ALA A 94 10.17 3.17 22.99
C ALA A 94 11.65 3.51 22.79
#